data_AF-A0A2N9NY90-F1
#
_entry.id   AF-A0A2N9NY90-F1
#
_cell.length_a   1.000
_cell.length_b   1.000
_cell.length_c   1.000
_cell.angle_alpha   90.00
_cell.angle_beta   90.00
_cell.angle_gamma   90.00
#
_symmetry.space_group_name_H-M   'P 1'
#
loop_
_entity.id
_entity.type
_entity.pdbx_description
1 polymer ?
#
loop_
_entity_poly.entity_id
_entity_poly.type
_entity_poly.pdbx_seq_one_letter_code
_entity_poly.pdbx_strand_id
1 'polypeptide(L)'
;MSFFTSQMLRCRLGLAFAGLAVAALTFSSARCRAEDITTITGKTYKDISEVKTMPDGIIFSAVSDSGPVRVKVSFSELPEEVKKRHGYDPFEEGLYKARQDKTVSLKLDSAFRMADLPEAKKRAQAEGKMLGFIMVWDQFFRPAHPMGRGGANALAGFYTVFHNSLVLVFVRHESELNLVPAAVRKGFLGPEEGGFAPNMAVVSSDASQFICEIPLGGSNSDGSIRESLFKKKIAEIKNFR
;
A
#
# COMPACT_ATOMS: atom_id res chain seq x y z
N MET A 1 -35.13 -21.99 -50.49
CA MET A 1 -34.92 -22.85 -51.67
C MET A 1 -34.59 -21.92 -52.82
N SER A 2 -33.30 -21.61 -53.04
CA SER A 2 -32.45 -22.12 -54.15
C SER A 2 -33.17 -21.96 -55.50
N PHE A 3 -32.69 -21.21 -56.50
CA PHE A 3 -31.45 -21.40 -57.28
C PHE A 3 -31.13 -20.06 -58.01
N PHE A 4 -29.89 -19.54 -58.04
CA PHE A 4 -28.74 -19.88 -58.90
C PHE A 4 -28.79 -19.29 -60.32
N THR A 5 -27.59 -19.03 -60.88
CA THR A 5 -27.18 -18.59 -62.25
C THR A 5 -27.08 -17.07 -62.46
N SER A 6 -25.90 -16.43 -62.58
CA SER A 6 -24.70 -16.64 -63.42
C SER A 6 -24.91 -16.26 -64.90
N GLN A 7 -24.37 -15.11 -65.33
CA GLN A 7 -23.69 -15.00 -66.62
C GLN A 7 -22.84 -13.72 -66.70
N MET A 8 -21.56 -13.93 -66.98
CA MET A 8 -20.65 -12.95 -67.58
C MET A 8 -21.23 -12.43 -68.90
N LEU A 9 -20.85 -11.23 -69.34
CA LEU A 9 -19.91 -11.02 -70.46
C LEU A 9 -19.89 -9.55 -70.92
N ARG A 10 -18.73 -9.13 -71.45
CA ARG A 10 -18.47 -8.00 -72.37
C ARG A 10 -18.32 -6.62 -71.72
N CYS A 11 -17.40 -5.74 -72.12
CA CYS A 11 -16.26 -5.75 -73.04
C CYS A 11 -15.70 -4.32 -73.00
N ARG A 12 -14.37 -4.14 -73.12
CA ARG A 12 -13.68 -2.90 -73.58
C ARG A 12 -13.83 -1.66 -72.68
N LEU A 13 -12.94 -0.68 -72.60
CA LEU A 13 -11.59 -0.39 -73.07
C LEU A 13 -11.38 1.03 -72.50
N GLY A 14 -10.30 1.32 -71.79
CA GLY A 14 -10.07 2.68 -71.30
C GLY A 14 -8.95 2.79 -70.28
N LEU A 15 -7.72 2.89 -70.78
CA LEU A 15 -6.59 3.40 -70.03
C LEU A 15 -6.92 4.80 -69.49
N ALA A 16 -6.68 5.02 -68.21
CA ALA A 16 -6.23 6.32 -67.71
C ALA A 16 -5.34 6.10 -66.49
N PHE A 17 -4.07 6.43 -66.66
CA PHE A 17 -3.05 6.48 -65.62
C PHE A 17 -3.49 7.41 -64.48
N ALA A 18 -3.45 6.93 -63.24
CA ALA A 18 -3.37 7.79 -62.06
C ALA A 18 -2.41 7.14 -61.06
N GLY A 19 -1.37 7.89 -60.72
CA GLY A 19 -0.13 7.42 -60.11
C GLY A 19 -0.30 6.72 -58.77
N LEU A 20 0.48 5.64 -58.61
CA LEU A 20 0.68 4.92 -57.37
C LEU A 20 1.60 5.74 -56.45
N ALA A 21 1.01 6.60 -55.60
CA ALA A 21 1.74 7.22 -54.50
C ALA A 21 1.76 6.24 -53.32
N VAL A 22 2.82 5.44 -53.21
CA VAL A 22 3.09 4.61 -52.02
C VAL A 22 3.56 5.53 -50.90
N ALA A 23 2.64 5.96 -50.04
CA ALA A 23 2.98 6.65 -48.80
C ALA A 23 3.60 5.66 -47.82
N ALA A 24 4.94 5.65 -47.76
CA ALA A 24 5.68 4.93 -46.73
C ALA A 24 5.44 5.60 -45.36
N LEU A 25 4.41 5.12 -44.65
CA LEU A 25 4.22 5.37 -43.22
C LEU A 25 5.37 4.71 -42.45
N THR A 26 6.45 5.46 -42.26
CA THR A 26 7.49 5.12 -41.30
C THR A 26 6.88 5.24 -39.91
N PHE A 27 6.43 4.11 -39.36
CA PHE A 27 6.18 3.99 -37.92
C PHE A 27 7.50 4.31 -37.23
N SER A 28 7.64 5.55 -36.75
CA SER A 28 8.64 5.90 -35.75
C SER A 28 8.29 5.11 -34.51
N SER A 29 8.88 3.93 -34.35
CA SER A 29 8.87 3.22 -33.09
C SER A 29 9.59 4.11 -32.09
N ALA A 30 8.82 4.87 -31.32
CA ALA A 30 9.29 5.45 -30.09
C ALA A 30 9.88 4.29 -29.29
N ARG A 31 11.21 4.15 -29.32
CA ARG A 31 11.91 3.33 -28.35
C ARG A 31 11.59 3.98 -27.01
N CYS A 32 10.57 3.49 -26.31
CA CYS A 32 10.52 3.63 -24.86
C CYS A 32 11.91 3.20 -24.41
N ARG A 33 12.72 4.15 -23.94
CA ARG A 33 14.04 3.85 -23.41
C ARG A 33 13.81 2.80 -22.34
N ALA A 34 14.38 1.62 -22.56
CA ALA A 34 14.34 0.56 -21.57
C ALA A 34 15.07 1.11 -20.34
N GLU A 35 14.37 1.18 -19.22
CA GLU A 35 14.89 1.76 -17.98
C GLU A 35 15.67 0.69 -17.21
N ASP A 36 16.65 1.10 -16.43
CA ASP A 36 17.35 0.21 -15.52
C ASP A 36 16.81 0.41 -14.10
N ILE A 37 16.65 -0.69 -13.35
CA ILE A 37 16.30 -0.64 -11.92
C ILE A 37 17.43 -1.25 -11.11
N THR A 38 17.98 -0.46 -10.19
CA THR A 38 18.96 -0.92 -9.21
C THR A 38 18.28 -1.03 -7.85
N THR A 39 18.31 -2.22 -7.24
CA THR A 39 17.83 -2.43 -5.87
C THR A 39 18.78 -1.78 -4.85
N ILE A 40 18.30 -1.54 -3.63
CA ILE A 40 19.14 -1.04 -2.53
C ILE A 40 20.28 -2.01 -2.17
N THR A 41 20.17 -3.29 -2.55
CA THR A 41 21.20 -4.32 -2.39
C THR A 41 22.24 -4.33 -3.52
N GLY A 42 22.11 -3.44 -4.51
CA GLY A 42 23.03 -3.30 -5.64
C GLY A 42 22.71 -4.21 -6.85
N LYS A 43 21.63 -5.00 -6.80
CA LYS A 43 21.22 -5.83 -7.94
C LYS A 43 20.59 -4.93 -9.01
N THR A 44 21.18 -4.94 -10.21
CA THR A 44 20.71 -4.14 -11.34
C THR A 44 19.99 -5.00 -12.34
N TYR A 45 18.76 -4.61 -12.70
CA TYR A 45 17.99 -5.17 -13.80
C TYR A 45 18.05 -4.19 -14.96
N LYS A 46 18.58 -4.66 -16.10
CA LYS A 46 18.76 -3.84 -17.29
C LYS A 46 17.64 -4.03 -18.29
N ASP A 47 17.42 -2.98 -19.07
CA ASP A 47 16.49 -2.98 -20.20
C ASP A 47 15.08 -3.46 -19.81
N ILE A 48 14.52 -2.92 -18.73
CA ILE A 48 13.22 -3.37 -18.24
C ILE A 48 12.10 -2.91 -19.19
N SER A 49 11.06 -3.75 -19.26
CA SER A 49 9.82 -3.48 -20.00
C SER A 49 8.61 -4.06 -19.27
N GLU A 50 7.40 -3.71 -19.73
CA GLU A 50 6.14 -4.27 -19.21
C GLU A 50 5.95 -4.09 -17.69
N VAL A 51 6.39 -2.94 -17.15
CA VAL A 51 6.33 -2.67 -15.71
C VAL A 51 4.88 -2.58 -15.24
N LYS A 52 4.51 -3.46 -14.31
CA LYS A 52 3.22 -3.49 -13.62
C LYS A 52 3.42 -3.28 -12.13
N THR A 53 2.77 -2.25 -11.59
CA THR A 53 2.71 -2.03 -10.15
C THR A 53 1.77 -3.03 -9.47
N MET A 54 2.22 -3.59 -8.36
CA MET A 54 1.49 -4.43 -7.42
C MET A 54 1.49 -3.75 -6.04
N PRO A 55 0.61 -4.10 -5.10
CA PRO A 55 0.60 -3.47 -3.77
C PRO A 55 1.91 -3.65 -2.98
N ASP A 56 2.63 -4.75 -3.19
CA ASP A 56 3.86 -5.11 -2.46
C ASP A 56 5.14 -4.96 -3.28
N GLY A 57 5.06 -4.45 -4.51
CA GLY A 57 6.22 -4.29 -5.38
C GLY A 57 5.87 -4.02 -6.84
N ILE A 58 6.84 -4.23 -7.71
CA ILE A 58 6.67 -4.12 -9.17
C ILE A 58 7.02 -5.44 -9.83
N ILE A 59 6.32 -5.74 -10.92
CA ILE A 59 6.62 -6.86 -11.79
C ILE A 59 7.03 -6.29 -13.14
N PHE A 60 8.14 -6.75 -13.71
CA PHE A 60 8.61 -6.31 -15.02
C PHE A 60 9.33 -7.44 -15.75
N SER A 61 9.50 -7.27 -17.05
CA SER A 61 10.31 -8.14 -17.92
C SER A 61 11.71 -7.53 -18.04
N ALA A 62 12.77 -8.30 -17.78
CA ALA A 62 14.17 -7.86 -17.88
C ALA A 62 14.98 -8.81 -18.75
N VAL A 63 16.04 -8.30 -19.38
CA VAL A 63 16.93 -9.13 -20.21
C VAL A 63 17.95 -9.85 -19.33
N SER A 64 18.06 -11.16 -19.52
CA SER A 64 19.12 -12.00 -18.95
C SER A 64 19.86 -12.74 -20.05
N ASP A 65 20.98 -13.38 -19.72
CA ASP A 65 21.80 -14.14 -20.68
C ASP A 65 21.02 -15.28 -21.37
N SER A 66 19.95 -15.77 -20.74
CA SER A 66 19.06 -16.82 -21.27
C SER A 66 17.78 -16.29 -21.93
N GLY A 67 17.65 -14.97 -22.10
CA GLY A 67 16.48 -14.31 -22.70
C GLY A 67 15.68 -13.46 -21.70
N PRO A 68 14.49 -12.97 -22.10
CA PRO A 68 13.64 -12.15 -21.24
C PRO A 68 13.08 -12.97 -20.07
N VAL A 69 13.26 -12.47 -18.85
CA VAL A 69 12.76 -13.08 -17.61
C VAL A 69 11.79 -12.14 -16.91
N ARG A 70 10.69 -12.70 -16.39
CA ARG A 70 9.74 -11.95 -15.57
C ARG A 70 10.21 -11.91 -14.12
N VAL A 71 10.40 -10.71 -13.59
CA VAL A 71 10.94 -10.47 -12.25
C VAL A 71 9.89 -9.74 -11.41
N LYS A 72 9.73 -10.16 -10.15
CA LYS A 72 9.03 -9.39 -9.11
C LYS A 72 10.05 -8.84 -8.14
N VAL A 73 10.03 -7.53 -7.88
CA VAL A 73 10.86 -6.86 -6.87
C VAL A 73 9.94 -6.19 -5.85
N SER A 74 10.18 -6.46 -4.57
CA SER A 74 9.39 -5.83 -3.51
C SER A 74 9.72 -4.34 -3.39
N PHE A 75 8.73 -3.51 -3.02
CA PHE A 75 8.99 -2.11 -2.75
C PHE A 75 10.05 -1.92 -1.66
N SER A 76 10.17 -2.80 -0.66
CA SER A 76 11.20 -2.69 0.38
C SER A 76 12.64 -2.76 -0.17
N GLU A 77 12.84 -3.30 -1.37
CA GLU A 77 14.13 -3.44 -2.01
C GLU A 77 14.44 -2.32 -3.02
N LEU A 78 13.49 -1.40 -3.23
CA LEU A 78 13.61 -0.33 -4.22
C LEU A 78 14.03 0.99 -3.58
N PRO A 79 14.84 1.82 -4.29
CA PRO A 79 15.09 3.20 -3.91
C PRO A 79 13.80 4.02 -3.80
N GLU A 80 13.81 5.07 -2.96
CA GLU A 80 12.63 5.93 -2.73
C GLU A 80 12.15 6.62 -4.01
N GLU A 81 13.06 6.98 -4.90
CA GLU A 81 12.74 7.59 -6.20
C GLU A 81 11.96 6.62 -7.08
N VAL A 82 12.33 5.34 -7.07
CA VAL A 82 11.68 4.28 -7.85
C VAL A 82 10.31 3.95 -7.25
N LYS A 83 10.22 3.84 -5.92
CA LYS A 83 8.95 3.68 -5.19
C LYS A 83 7.95 4.77 -5.59
N LYS A 84 8.37 6.05 -5.55
CA LYS A 84 7.54 7.21 -5.91
C LYS A 84 7.08 7.15 -7.37
N ARG A 85 7.99 6.84 -8.30
CA ARG A 85 7.67 6.73 -9.74
C ARG A 85 6.60 5.68 -10.03
N HIS A 86 6.61 4.58 -9.28
CA HIS A 86 5.67 3.48 -9.46
C HIS A 86 4.44 3.52 -8.55
N GLY A 87 4.19 4.66 -7.88
CA GLY A 87 2.98 4.87 -7.09
C GLY A 87 2.92 4.02 -5.82
N TYR A 88 4.06 3.80 -5.16
CA TYR A 88 4.09 3.11 -3.86
C TYR A 88 3.17 3.81 -2.86
N ASP A 89 2.24 3.03 -2.29
CA ASP A 89 1.37 3.46 -1.21
C ASP A 89 1.58 2.54 0.00
N PRO A 90 2.21 3.02 1.09
CA PRO A 90 2.50 2.20 2.26
C PRO A 90 1.23 1.71 2.97
N PHE A 91 0.08 2.39 2.82
CA PHE A 91 -1.18 1.91 3.37
C PHE A 91 -1.75 0.75 2.55
N GLU A 92 -1.71 0.82 1.22
CA GLU A 92 -2.16 -0.29 0.36
C GLU A 92 -1.25 -1.51 0.49
N GLU A 93 0.06 -1.30 0.66
CA GLU A 93 0.99 -2.38 1.00
C GLU A 93 0.60 -3.05 2.32
N GLY A 94 0.34 -2.26 3.37
CA GLY A 94 -0.06 -2.75 4.68
C GLY A 94 -1.38 -3.53 4.65
N LEU A 95 -2.39 -3.00 3.93
CA LEU A 95 -3.67 -3.69 3.70
C LEU A 95 -3.46 -5.02 2.95
N TYR A 96 -2.64 -5.02 1.90
CA TYR A 96 -2.31 -6.23 1.15
C TYR A 96 -1.62 -7.28 2.04
N LYS A 97 -0.65 -6.87 2.87
CA LYS A 97 0.01 -7.76 3.84
C LYS A 97 -0.95 -8.31 4.87
N ALA A 98 -1.87 -7.49 5.39
CA ALA A 98 -2.89 -7.95 6.34
C ALA A 98 -3.78 -9.03 5.72
N ARG A 99 -4.20 -8.88 4.45
CA ARG A 99 -5.00 -9.89 3.73
C ARG A 99 -4.28 -11.22 3.49
N GLN A 100 -2.94 -11.23 3.49
CA GLN A 100 -2.19 -12.51 3.46
C GLN A 100 -2.36 -13.31 4.76
N ASP A 101 -2.87 -12.67 5.81
CA ASP A 101 -3.22 -13.25 7.11
C ASP A 101 -2.14 -14.12 7.74
N LYS A 102 -0.88 -13.76 7.49
CA LYS A 102 0.27 -14.44 8.08
C LYS A 102 0.32 -14.14 9.57
N THR A 103 0.74 -15.13 10.35
CA THR A 103 0.94 -14.94 11.79
C THR A 103 2.01 -13.87 12.04
N VAL A 104 1.67 -12.90 12.89
CA VAL A 104 2.56 -11.85 13.36
C VAL A 104 2.78 -12.06 14.86
N SER A 105 4.02 -11.96 15.32
CA SER A 105 4.36 -11.98 16.74
C SER A 105 4.87 -10.60 17.13
N LEU A 106 4.01 -9.82 17.79
CA LEU A 106 4.34 -8.49 18.27
C LEU A 106 4.80 -8.56 19.72
N LYS A 107 5.69 -7.63 20.04
CA LYS A 107 6.18 -7.34 21.39
C LYS A 107 5.97 -5.86 21.68
N LEU A 108 6.11 -5.47 22.93
CA LEU A 108 5.95 -4.07 23.33
C LEU A 108 6.96 -3.14 22.65
N ASP A 109 8.14 -3.64 22.27
CA ASP A 109 9.20 -2.90 21.54
C ASP A 109 9.02 -2.92 20.01
N SER A 110 7.94 -3.52 19.49
CA SER A 110 7.64 -3.48 18.05
C SER A 110 7.26 -2.08 17.57
N ALA A 111 6.85 -1.19 18.49
CA ALA A 111 6.58 0.22 18.25
C ALA A 111 7.24 1.07 19.35
N PHE A 112 7.23 2.40 19.20
CA PHE A 112 7.70 3.28 20.26
C PHE A 112 6.81 3.15 21.50
N ARG A 113 7.37 3.43 22.67
CA ARG A 113 6.61 3.50 23.91
C ARG A 113 6.39 4.95 24.31
N MET A 114 5.50 5.17 25.28
CA MET A 114 5.29 6.52 25.83
C MET A 114 6.57 7.15 26.41
N ALA A 115 7.47 6.35 26.96
CA ALA A 115 8.77 6.81 27.44
C ALA A 115 9.67 7.36 26.31
N ASP A 116 9.50 6.85 25.08
CA ASP A 116 10.29 7.19 23.90
C ASP A 116 9.52 8.15 22.95
N LEU A 117 8.50 8.83 23.48
CA LEU A 117 7.68 9.75 22.69
C LEU A 117 8.49 10.90 22.06
N PRO A 118 9.49 11.51 22.72
CA PRO A 118 10.35 12.51 22.07
C PRO A 118 11.04 11.98 20.80
N GLU A 119 11.55 10.76 20.84
CA GLU A 119 12.19 10.07 19.72
C GLU A 119 11.19 9.74 18.63
N ALA A 120 9.98 9.27 18.99
CA ALA A 120 8.90 9.01 18.06
C ALA A 120 8.51 10.28 17.28
N LYS A 121 8.35 11.42 17.98
CA LYS A 121 8.06 12.73 17.36
C LYS A 121 9.17 13.16 16.41
N LYS A 122 10.43 13.05 16.84
CA LYS A 122 11.59 13.38 16.00
C LYS A 122 11.61 12.55 14.71
N ARG A 123 11.35 11.24 14.82
CA ARG A 123 11.27 10.34 13.67
C ARG A 123 10.10 10.69 12.75
N ALA A 124 8.92 10.95 13.33
CA ALA A 124 7.72 11.33 12.58
C ALA A 124 7.97 12.61 11.76
N GLN A 125 8.60 13.63 12.35
CA GLN A 125 8.98 14.86 11.66
C GLN A 125 10.01 14.62 10.56
N ALA A 126 11.07 13.86 10.84
CA ALA A 126 12.12 13.55 9.87
C ALA A 126 11.61 12.76 8.66
N GLU A 127 10.66 11.85 8.86
CA GLU A 127 10.06 11.03 7.81
C GLU A 127 8.83 11.69 7.14
N GLY A 128 8.39 12.86 7.61
CA GLY A 128 7.15 13.49 7.14
C GLY A 128 5.90 12.63 7.42
N LYS A 129 5.91 11.86 8.50
CA LYS A 129 4.82 10.96 8.91
C LYS A 129 4.05 11.52 10.11
N MET A 130 2.81 11.11 10.22
CA MET A 130 1.98 11.33 11.43
C MET A 130 2.28 10.27 12.48
N LEU A 131 1.83 10.51 13.71
CA LEU A 131 1.90 9.56 14.81
C LEU A 131 0.60 8.77 14.93
N GLY A 132 0.69 7.46 15.14
CA GLY A 132 -0.43 6.57 15.45
C GLY A 132 -0.26 5.97 16.84
N PHE A 133 -1.11 6.37 17.79
CA PHE A 133 -1.09 5.85 19.15
C PHE A 133 -2.07 4.71 19.27
N ILE A 134 -1.60 3.49 19.54
CA ILE A 134 -2.44 2.30 19.69
C ILE A 134 -2.54 1.94 21.16
N MET A 135 -3.76 1.86 21.67
CA MET A 135 -4.02 1.35 23.01
C MET A 135 -3.81 -0.17 23.04
N VAL A 136 -2.98 -0.65 23.96
CA VAL A 136 -2.60 -2.06 24.07
C VAL A 136 -2.73 -2.59 25.49
N TRP A 137 -2.95 -3.90 25.60
CA TRP A 137 -2.88 -4.67 26.83
C TRP A 137 -1.81 -5.74 26.68
N ASP A 138 -1.19 -6.14 27.78
CA ASP A 138 -0.08 -7.11 27.74
C ASP A 138 -0.49 -8.45 27.10
N GLN A 139 -1.75 -8.86 27.28
CA GLN A 139 -2.33 -10.08 26.69
C GLN A 139 -2.41 -10.07 25.14
N PHE A 140 -2.20 -8.93 24.50
CA PHE A 140 -2.21 -8.83 23.04
C PHE A 140 -0.88 -9.29 22.41
N PHE A 141 0.22 -9.31 23.16
CA PHE A 141 1.54 -9.67 22.68
C PHE A 141 1.74 -11.20 22.62
N ARG A 142 1.03 -11.81 21.68
CA ARG A 142 1.11 -13.23 21.35
C ARG A 142 0.98 -13.43 19.84
N PRO A 143 1.40 -14.58 19.29
CA PRO A 143 1.18 -14.87 17.87
C PRO A 143 -0.29 -14.68 17.48
N ALA A 144 -0.52 -13.88 16.45
CA ALA A 144 -1.85 -13.44 16.04
C ALA A 144 -1.94 -13.26 14.51
N HIS A 145 -3.15 -13.33 14.00
CA HIS A 145 -3.51 -13.24 12.59
C HIS A 145 -4.23 -11.92 12.34
N PRO A 146 -3.73 -11.02 11.45
CA PRO A 146 -4.34 -9.72 11.17
C PRO A 146 -5.83 -9.75 10.83
N MET A 147 -6.31 -10.84 10.23
CA MET A 147 -7.70 -11.01 9.83
C MET A 147 -8.59 -11.69 10.89
N GLY A 148 -8.01 -12.18 11.98
CA GLY A 148 -8.73 -12.87 13.05
C GLY A 148 -9.59 -11.96 13.95
N ARG A 149 -10.26 -12.54 14.94
CA ARG A 149 -11.08 -11.81 15.93
C ARG A 149 -10.37 -11.61 17.26
N GLY A 150 -10.75 -10.56 17.99
CA GLY A 150 -10.23 -10.27 19.34
C GLY A 150 -8.93 -9.45 19.35
N GLY A 151 -8.56 -8.97 20.54
CA GLY A 151 -7.57 -7.89 20.70
C GLY A 151 -6.17 -8.16 20.12
N ALA A 152 -5.62 -9.37 20.29
CA ALA A 152 -4.31 -9.72 19.72
C ALA A 152 -4.31 -9.67 18.18
N ASN A 153 -5.35 -10.23 17.56
CA ASN A 153 -5.55 -10.21 16.10
C ASN A 153 -5.82 -8.80 15.58
N ALA A 154 -6.55 -7.99 16.36
CA ALA A 154 -6.76 -6.60 16.05
C ALA A 154 -5.46 -5.77 16.11
N LEU A 155 -4.64 -5.94 17.16
CA LEU A 155 -3.32 -5.31 17.25
C LEU A 155 -2.44 -5.71 16.08
N ALA A 156 -2.42 -6.99 15.69
CA ALA A 156 -1.73 -7.46 14.51
C ALA A 156 -2.23 -6.74 13.24
N GLY A 157 -3.54 -6.56 13.08
CA GLY A 157 -4.15 -5.79 11.99
C GLY A 157 -3.71 -4.33 11.96
N PHE A 158 -3.84 -3.62 13.08
CA PHE A 158 -3.40 -2.22 13.21
C PHE A 158 -1.92 -2.08 12.88
N TYR A 159 -1.07 -2.89 13.51
CA TYR A 159 0.35 -2.83 13.28
C TYR A 159 0.68 -3.07 11.80
N THR A 160 0.21 -4.19 11.23
CA THR A 160 0.52 -4.59 9.85
C THR A 160 0.13 -3.53 8.82
N VAL A 161 -1.00 -2.86 9.03
CA VAL A 161 -1.52 -1.87 8.08
C VAL A 161 -0.81 -0.52 8.20
N PHE A 162 -0.46 -0.12 9.42
CA PHE A 162 -0.08 1.27 9.69
C PHE A 162 1.42 1.49 9.96
N HIS A 163 2.19 0.45 10.30
CA HIS A 163 3.58 0.63 10.76
C HIS A 163 4.56 1.20 9.71
N ASN A 164 4.28 1.01 8.42
CA ASN A 164 5.07 1.61 7.34
C ASN A 164 4.65 3.06 7.06
N SER A 165 3.37 3.39 7.26
CA SER A 165 2.79 4.69 6.93
C SER A 165 2.87 5.70 8.07
N LEU A 166 2.79 5.25 9.32
CA LEU A 166 2.75 6.06 10.53
C LEU A 166 3.93 5.69 11.43
N VAL A 167 4.37 6.63 12.27
CA VAL A 167 5.22 6.27 13.41
C VAL A 167 4.30 5.85 14.55
N LEU A 168 4.35 4.55 14.89
CA LEU A 168 3.45 3.98 15.88
C LEU A 168 4.00 4.12 17.29
N VAL A 169 3.11 4.42 18.24
CA VAL A 169 3.37 4.44 19.68
C VAL A 169 2.38 3.51 20.36
N PHE A 170 2.87 2.50 21.07
CA PHE A 170 2.05 1.68 21.94
C PHE A 170 1.83 2.37 23.27
N VAL A 171 0.56 2.45 23.68
CA VAL A 171 0.13 3.00 24.97
C VAL A 171 -0.48 1.88 25.78
N ARG A 172 0.22 1.47 26.85
CA ARG A 172 -0.31 0.46 27.77
C ARG A 172 -1.52 1.00 28.52
N HIS A 173 -2.65 0.35 28.35
CA HIS A 173 -3.90 0.71 29.01
C HIS A 173 -3.71 0.79 30.54
N GLU A 174 -2.95 -0.15 31.10
CA GLU A 174 -2.80 -0.38 32.54
C GLU A 174 -1.98 0.70 33.26
N SER A 175 -1.17 1.47 32.54
CA SER A 175 -0.19 2.37 33.19
C SER A 175 0.09 3.69 32.46
N GLU A 176 -0.25 3.80 31.17
CA GLU A 176 0.22 4.90 30.33
C GLU A 176 -0.91 5.81 29.80
N LEU A 177 -2.19 5.47 30.00
CA LEU A 177 -3.31 6.27 29.49
C LEU A 177 -3.33 7.72 30.00
N ASN A 178 -3.00 7.94 31.28
CA ASN A 178 -2.97 9.28 31.86
C ASN A 178 -1.75 10.11 31.40
N LEU A 179 -0.78 9.48 30.73
CA LEU A 179 0.44 10.11 30.24
C LEU A 179 0.32 10.60 28.80
N VAL A 180 -0.72 10.20 28.06
CA VAL A 180 -0.83 10.54 26.64
C VAL A 180 -1.16 12.03 26.44
N PRO A 181 -0.66 12.65 25.35
CA PRO A 181 -0.97 14.04 25.01
C PRO A 181 -2.48 14.32 24.90
N ALA A 182 -2.88 15.58 25.12
CA ALA A 182 -4.29 15.99 25.06
C ALA A 182 -4.96 15.68 23.70
N ALA A 183 -4.24 15.83 22.60
CA ALA A 183 -4.72 15.47 21.27
C ALA A 183 -4.99 13.97 21.13
N VAL A 184 -4.14 13.13 21.71
CA VAL A 184 -4.26 11.66 21.67
C VAL A 184 -5.47 11.21 22.49
N ARG A 185 -5.68 11.81 23.67
CA ARG A 185 -6.84 11.48 24.53
C ARG A 185 -8.17 11.56 23.78
N LYS A 186 -8.33 12.49 22.84
CA LYS A 186 -9.56 12.62 22.04
C LYS A 186 -9.89 11.37 21.22
N GLY A 187 -8.89 10.61 20.80
CA GLY A 187 -9.07 9.37 20.02
C GLY A 187 -9.20 8.11 20.87
N PHE A 188 -9.07 8.20 22.19
CA PHE A 188 -9.25 7.08 23.12
C PHE A 188 -10.60 7.13 23.86
N LEU A 189 -11.53 7.96 23.39
CA LEU A 189 -12.88 8.15 23.93
C LEU A 189 -13.96 7.46 23.08
N GLY A 190 -13.58 6.48 22.25
CA GLY A 190 -14.47 5.78 21.33
C GLY A 190 -15.69 5.16 22.05
N PRO A 191 -16.84 5.01 21.35
CA PRO A 191 -18.08 4.51 21.94
C PRO A 191 -17.83 3.16 22.58
N GLU A 192 -18.26 2.93 23.83
CA GLU A 192 -17.95 1.75 24.67
C GLU A 192 -17.68 0.45 23.87
N GLU A 193 -16.47 0.28 23.35
CA GLU A 193 -16.04 -0.90 22.61
C GLU A 193 -15.56 -1.94 23.64
N GLY A 194 -16.43 -2.24 24.61
CA GLY A 194 -16.26 -3.28 25.62
C GLY A 194 -14.83 -3.43 26.17
N GLY A 195 -14.28 -2.40 26.82
CA GLY A 195 -13.14 -2.45 27.76
C GLY A 195 -11.80 -3.10 27.36
N PHE A 196 -11.69 -3.78 26.21
CA PHE A 196 -10.55 -4.63 25.82
C PHE A 196 -10.35 -4.64 24.30
N ALA A 197 -10.49 -3.48 23.65
CA ALA A 197 -10.34 -3.30 22.22
C ALA A 197 -9.18 -2.34 21.93
N PRO A 198 -8.21 -2.69 21.06
CA PRO A 198 -7.23 -1.73 20.61
C PRO A 198 -7.93 -0.68 19.74
N ASN A 199 -7.83 0.58 20.16
CA ASN A 199 -8.21 1.75 19.38
C ASN A 199 -6.93 2.52 19.01
N MET A 200 -6.93 3.18 17.85
CA MET A 200 -5.82 4.01 17.43
C MET A 200 -6.21 5.48 17.27
N ALA A 201 -5.48 6.37 17.93
CA ALA A 201 -5.56 7.80 17.71
C ALA A 201 -4.45 8.25 16.75
N VAL A 202 -4.81 8.94 15.66
CA VAL A 202 -3.86 9.54 14.74
C VAL A 202 -3.77 11.03 15.02
N VAL A 203 -2.54 11.53 15.16
CA VAL A 203 -2.24 12.92 15.48
C VAL A 203 -1.11 13.45 14.61
N SER A 204 -0.94 14.77 14.55
CA SER A 204 0.20 15.43 13.91
C SER A 204 1.54 14.91 14.46
N SER A 205 2.63 15.12 13.71
CA SER A 205 3.97 14.58 14.04
C SER A 205 4.55 15.10 15.36
N ASP A 206 4.06 16.23 15.87
CA ASP A 206 4.40 16.81 17.18
C ASP A 206 3.39 16.45 18.30
N ALA A 207 2.36 15.65 17.97
CA ALA A 207 1.23 15.26 18.81
C ALA A 207 0.39 16.43 19.37
N SER A 208 0.35 17.57 18.67
CA SER A 208 -0.43 18.75 19.08
C SER A 208 -1.86 18.78 18.49
N GLN A 209 -2.06 18.22 17.30
CA GLN A 209 -3.34 18.23 16.58
C GLN A 209 -3.90 16.81 16.45
N PHE A 210 -5.16 16.64 16.86
CA PHE A 210 -5.91 15.41 16.60
C PHE A 210 -6.36 15.36 15.14
N ILE A 211 -6.10 14.24 14.47
CA ILE A 211 -6.49 14.01 13.09
C ILE A 211 -7.75 13.16 13.06
N CYS A 212 -7.65 11.90 13.51
CA CYS A 212 -8.79 10.99 13.53
C CYS A 212 -8.60 9.85 14.53
N GLU A 213 -9.72 9.23 14.89
CA GLU A 213 -9.78 7.94 15.57
C GLU A 213 -9.95 6.82 14.54
N ILE A 214 -9.29 5.67 14.78
CA ILE A 214 -9.50 4.43 14.04
C ILE A 214 -10.00 3.36 15.03
N PRO A 215 -11.32 3.11 15.09
CA PRO A 215 -11.91 2.19 16.05
C PRO A 215 -11.66 0.72 15.68
N LEU A 216 -11.89 -0.19 16.63
CA LEU A 216 -11.81 -1.64 16.38
C LEU A 216 -12.95 -2.10 15.44
N GLY A 217 -14.13 -1.52 15.56
CA GLY A 217 -15.33 -1.94 14.83
C GLY A 217 -16.26 -2.84 15.66
N GLY A 218 -16.29 -2.65 16.97
CA GLY A 218 -17.18 -3.34 17.90
C GLY A 218 -16.84 -4.79 18.24
N SER A 219 -17.71 -5.42 19.04
CA SER A 219 -17.49 -6.74 19.67
C SER A 219 -17.34 -7.91 18.68
N ASN A 220 -17.88 -7.78 17.48
CA ASN A 220 -17.80 -8.79 16.41
C ASN A 220 -16.68 -8.52 15.39
N SER A 221 -15.80 -7.55 15.67
CA SER A 221 -14.75 -7.13 14.75
C SER A 221 -13.81 -8.26 14.33
N ASP A 222 -13.69 -8.46 13.02
CA ASP A 222 -12.69 -9.27 12.34
C ASP A 222 -11.88 -8.41 11.34
N GLY A 223 -10.96 -9.06 10.60
CA GLY A 223 -10.12 -8.39 9.62
C GLY A 223 -10.88 -7.62 8.54
N SER A 224 -11.97 -8.20 8.06
CA SER A 224 -12.75 -7.62 6.95
C SER A 224 -13.51 -6.38 7.39
N ILE A 225 -14.07 -6.42 8.60
CA ILE A 225 -14.71 -5.26 9.24
C ILE A 225 -13.67 -4.15 9.46
N ARG A 226 -12.52 -4.50 10.07
CA ARG A 226 -11.44 -3.55 10.31
C ARG A 226 -10.89 -2.95 9.04
N GLU A 227 -10.65 -3.75 8.00
CA GLU A 227 -10.15 -3.27 6.71
C GLU A 227 -11.08 -2.19 6.12
N SER A 228 -12.40 -2.40 6.20
CA SER A 228 -13.38 -1.43 5.71
C SER A 228 -13.33 -0.11 6.49
N LEU A 229 -13.08 -0.16 7.80
CA LEU A 229 -12.86 1.01 8.65
C LEU A 229 -11.52 1.67 8.35
N PHE A 230 -10.46 0.88 8.22
CA PHE A 230 -9.11 1.35 7.91
C PHE A 230 -9.11 2.11 6.59
N LYS A 231 -9.72 1.60 5.52
CA LYS A 231 -9.81 2.32 4.24
C LYS A 231 -10.44 3.70 4.37
N LYS A 232 -11.55 3.82 5.12
CA LYS A 232 -12.20 5.10 5.38
C LYS A 232 -11.27 6.06 6.12
N LYS A 233 -10.59 5.58 7.15
CA LYS A 233 -9.68 6.39 7.97
C LYS A 233 -8.36 6.71 7.29
N ILE A 234 -7.87 5.84 6.42
CA ILE A 234 -6.72 6.10 5.55
C ILE A 234 -7.04 7.26 4.59
N ALA A 235 -8.24 7.29 4.00
CA ALA A 235 -8.67 8.41 3.17
C ALA A 235 -8.70 9.73 3.96
N GLU A 236 -9.19 9.70 5.20
CA GLU A 236 -9.16 10.85 6.11
C GLU A 236 -7.71 11.30 6.38
N ILE A 237 -6.81 10.39 6.73
CA ILE A 237 -5.39 10.68 7.00
C ILE A 237 -4.69 11.30 5.78
N LYS A 238 -4.97 10.79 4.57
CA LYS A 238 -4.38 11.28 3.32
C LYS A 238 -4.77 12.73 3.02
N ASN A 239 -5.90 13.23 3.51
CA ASN A 239 -6.32 14.62 3.31
C ASN A 239 -5.49 15.63 4.14
N PHE A 240 -4.70 15.15 5.11
CA PHE A 240 -3.85 15.99 5.97
C PHE A 240 -2.35 15.88 5.62
N ARG A 241 -2.00 15.15 4.55
CA ARG A 241 -0.62 15.00 4.07
C ARG A 241 -0.29 15.96 2.95
#